data_AF-A0A1Q3B4P5-F1
#
_entry.id   AF-A0A1Q3B4P5-F1
#
_cell.length_a   1.000
_cell.length_b   1.000
_cell.length_c   1.000
_cell.angle_alpha   90.00
_cell.angle_beta   90.00
_cell.angle_gamma   90.00
#
_symmetry.space_group_name_H-M   'P 1'
#
loop_
_entity.id
_entity.type
_entity.pdbx_description
1 polymer ?
#
loop_
_entity_poly.entity_id
_entity_poly.type
_entity_poly.pdbx_seq_one_letter_code
_entity_poly.pdbx_strand_id
1 'polypeptide(L)'
;PFFSGDDFPYWKSRMEIYLKDYELFKMQPNESIKNLYNRLLDITNTLLGLGKVFQNELVRKLLGCLNDEWEPKVTAIEESKDLKVMEIEELLGSLMTYEVKLNKK
;
A
#
# COMPACT_ATOMS: atom_id res chain seq x y z
N PRO A 1 1.15 4.71 -22.02
CA PRO A 1 0.06 4.15 -22.86
C PRO A 1 -1.21 3.98 -22.00
N PHE A 2 -2.34 4.52 -22.44
CA PHE A 2 -3.64 4.31 -21.80
C PHE A 2 -4.22 2.97 -22.25
N PHE A 3 -4.94 2.25 -21.37
CA PHE A 3 -5.55 0.97 -21.73
C PHE A 3 -6.61 1.18 -22.81
N SER A 4 -6.27 0.83 -24.05
CA SER A 4 -7.12 1.01 -25.24
C SER A 4 -7.91 -0.25 -25.62
N GLY A 5 -7.64 -1.39 -24.98
CA GLY A 5 -8.31 -2.66 -25.23
C GLY A 5 -7.87 -3.39 -26.51
N ASP A 6 -7.04 -2.77 -27.34
CA ASP A 6 -6.27 -3.39 -28.42
C ASP A 6 -4.99 -4.05 -27.88
N ASP A 7 -4.37 -4.99 -28.60
CA ASP A 7 -3.17 -5.71 -28.15
C ASP A 7 -3.30 -6.33 -26.73
N PHE A 8 -4.29 -7.21 -26.58
CA PHE A 8 -4.55 -7.93 -25.33
C PHE A 8 -3.30 -8.61 -24.72
N PRO A 9 -2.41 -9.26 -25.50
CA PRO A 9 -1.17 -9.84 -24.95
C PRO A 9 -0.27 -8.82 -24.24
N TYR A 10 -0.10 -7.62 -24.81
CA TYR A 10 0.69 -6.55 -24.20
C TYR A 10 0.09 -6.13 -22.84
N TRP A 11 -1.21 -5.82 -22.81
CA TRP A 11 -1.86 -5.36 -21.59
C TRP A 11 -1.92 -6.42 -20.51
N LYS A 12 -2.14 -7.68 -20.90
CA LYS A 12 -2.09 -8.81 -19.98
C LYS A 12 -0.72 -8.93 -19.32
N SER A 13 0.36 -8.91 -20.12
CA SER A 13 1.73 -9.00 -19.61
C SER A 13 2.06 -7.83 -18.68
N ARG A 14 1.62 -6.62 -19.05
CA ARG A 14 1.80 -5.41 -18.24
C ARG A 14 1.05 -5.51 -16.90
N MET A 15 -0.20 -5.98 -16.92
CA MET A 15 -1.00 -6.20 -15.72
C MET A 15 -0.33 -7.20 -14.78
N GLU A 16 0.16 -8.33 -15.31
CA GLU A 16 0.87 -9.35 -14.51
C GLU A 16 2.12 -8.79 -13.81
N ILE A 17 2.89 -7.93 -14.48
CA ILE A 17 4.06 -7.26 -13.88
C ILE A 17 3.65 -6.39 -12.69
N TYR A 18 2.66 -5.50 -12.87
CA TYR A 18 2.23 -4.62 -11.77
C TYR A 18 1.52 -5.37 -10.64
N LEU A 19 0.82 -6.47 -10.94
CA LEU A 19 0.26 -7.34 -9.91
C LEU A 19 1.38 -7.96 -9.07
N LYS A 20 2.45 -8.45 -9.71
CA LYS A 20 3.61 -8.99 -9.00
C LYS A 20 4.32 -7.92 -8.17
N ASP A 21 4.51 -6.71 -8.72
CA ASP A 21 5.10 -5.59 -7.98
C ASP A 21 4.23 -5.20 -6.77
N TYR A 22 2.90 -5.21 -6.94
CA TYR A 22 1.97 -4.99 -5.85
C TYR A 22 2.07 -6.09 -4.80
N GLU A 23 2.09 -7.37 -5.18
CA GLU A 23 2.21 -8.50 -4.25
C GLU A 23 3.50 -8.43 -3.43
N LEU A 24 4.63 -8.19 -4.09
CA LEU A 24 5.96 -8.10 -3.47
C LEU A 24 6.24 -6.75 -2.81
N PHE A 25 5.32 -5.79 -2.92
CA PHE A 25 5.50 -4.45 -2.36
C PHE A 25 5.78 -4.51 -0.86
N LYS A 26 6.89 -3.89 -0.45
CA LYS A 26 7.31 -3.75 0.94
C LYS A 26 8.01 -2.41 1.15
N MET A 27 8.02 -1.99 2.41
CA MET A 27 8.78 -0.86 2.90
C MET A 27 10.27 -1.08 2.71
N GLN A 28 10.94 -0.07 2.17
CA GLN A 28 12.38 -0.07 1.97
C GLN A 28 13.12 0.41 3.23
N PRO A 29 14.40 0.05 3.41
CA PRO A 29 15.20 0.56 4.52
C PRO A 29 15.22 2.09 4.54
N ASN A 30 14.97 2.71 5.69
CA ASN A 30 14.92 4.16 5.89
C ASN A 30 13.86 4.89 5.03
N GLU A 31 12.87 4.17 4.50
CA GLU A 31 11.74 4.78 3.82
C GLU A 31 10.79 5.43 4.83
N SER A 32 10.27 6.62 4.51
CA SER A 32 9.23 7.23 5.34
C SER A 32 7.84 6.69 4.99
N ILE A 33 6.89 6.74 5.92
CA ILE A 33 5.49 6.36 5.68
C ILE A 33 4.89 7.13 4.51
N LYS A 34 5.22 8.41 4.39
CA LYS A 34 4.77 9.23 3.25
C LYS A 34 5.30 8.68 1.92
N ASN A 35 6.59 8.34 1.85
CA ASN A 35 7.20 7.82 0.63
C ASN A 35 6.65 6.43 0.29
N LEU A 36 6.52 5.56 1.30
CA LEU A 36 5.90 4.24 1.17
C LEU A 36 4.49 4.35 0.57
N TYR A 37 3.66 5.21 1.13
CA TYR A 37 2.28 5.40 0.67
C TYR A 37 2.23 5.96 -0.75
N ASN A 38 3.08 6.92 -1.10
CA ASN A 38 3.15 7.45 -2.47
C ASN A 38 3.51 6.35 -3.48
N ARG A 39 4.51 5.50 -3.20
CA ARG A 39 4.86 4.39 -4.10
C ARG A 39 3.73 3.36 -4.21
N LEU A 40 3.01 3.11 -3.11
CA LEU A 40 1.83 2.24 -3.13
C LEU A 40 0.76 2.82 -4.06
N LEU A 41 0.49 4.13 -3.95
CA LEU A 41 -0.45 4.84 -4.82
C LEU A 41 -0.05 4.77 -6.29
N ASP A 42 1.22 4.90 -6.62
CA ASP A 42 1.68 4.82 -8.02
C ASP A 42 1.36 3.46 -8.66
N ILE A 43 1.58 2.37 -7.92
CA ILE A 43 1.27 1.01 -8.37
C ILE A 43 -0.24 0.80 -8.45
N THR A 44 -1.01 1.23 -7.43
CA THR A 44 -2.46 1.05 -7.42
C THR A 44 -3.15 1.88 -8.49
N ASN A 45 -2.69 3.10 -8.75
CA ASN A 45 -3.20 3.96 -9.83
C ASN A 45 -2.93 3.34 -11.21
N THR A 46 -1.75 2.73 -11.38
CA THR A 46 -1.45 2.02 -12.63
C THR A 46 -2.36 0.81 -12.81
N LEU A 47 -2.56 0.00 -11.76
CA LEU A 47 -3.44 -1.16 -11.80
C LEU A 47 -4.92 -0.77 -11.99
N LEU A 48 -5.37 0.33 -11.38
CA LEU A 48 -6.70 0.93 -11.62
C LEU A 48 -6.86 1.29 -13.10
N GLY A 49 -5.86 1.93 -13.70
CA GLY A 49 -5.86 2.25 -15.13
C GLY A 49 -5.84 1.03 -16.06
N LEU A 50 -5.46 -0.14 -15.54
CA LEU A 50 -5.51 -1.43 -16.25
C LEU A 50 -6.78 -2.25 -15.91
N GLY A 51 -7.72 -1.69 -15.16
CA GLY A 51 -9.02 -2.30 -14.86
C GLY A 51 -9.07 -3.12 -13.57
N LYS A 52 -8.03 -3.10 -12.71
CA LYS A 52 -8.14 -3.67 -11.36
C LYS A 52 -9.06 -2.79 -10.51
N VAL A 53 -9.89 -3.40 -9.67
CA VAL A 53 -10.69 -2.67 -8.68
C VAL A 53 -10.16 -3.00 -7.29
N PHE A 54 -9.82 -1.97 -6.51
CA PHE A 54 -9.48 -2.09 -5.11
C PHE A 54 -10.72 -1.72 -4.30
N GLN A 55 -11.21 -2.63 -3.45
CA GLN A 55 -12.34 -2.35 -2.56
C GLN A 55 -11.81 -1.69 -1.28
N ASN A 56 -11.55 -2.49 -0.24
CA ASN A 56 -11.05 -2.01 1.05
C ASN A 56 -9.72 -2.66 1.41
N GLU A 57 -8.94 -3.08 0.41
CA GLU A 57 -7.69 -3.83 0.64
C GLU A 57 -6.48 -2.94 0.92
N LEU A 58 -6.54 -1.63 0.67
CA LEU A 58 -5.39 -0.73 0.82
C LEU A 58 -4.91 -0.55 2.26
N VAL A 59 -5.82 -0.52 3.23
CA VAL A 59 -5.48 -0.44 4.67
C VAL A 59 -4.66 -1.65 5.09
N ARG A 60 -5.17 -2.85 4.78
CA ARG A 60 -4.49 -4.12 5.06
C ARG A 60 -3.19 -4.23 4.29
N LYS A 61 -3.18 -3.77 3.03
CA LYS A 61 -1.99 -3.76 2.20
C LYS A 61 -0.91 -2.89 2.84
N LEU A 62 -1.24 -1.66 3.24
CA LEU A 62 -0.27 -0.74 3.82
C LEU A 62 0.32 -1.31 5.12
N LEU A 63 -0.52 -1.84 6.01
CA LEU A 63 -0.06 -2.50 7.25
C LEU A 63 0.87 -3.68 6.96
N GLY A 64 0.47 -4.57 6.04
CA GLY A 64 1.26 -5.75 5.68
C GLY A 64 2.55 -5.46 4.90
N CYS A 65 2.79 -4.21 4.51
CA CYS A 65 4.00 -3.79 3.82
C CYS A 65 5.05 -3.16 4.75
N LEU A 66 4.68 -2.87 6.00
CA LEU A 66 5.60 -2.30 6.98
C LEU A 66 6.68 -3.31 7.38
N ASN A 67 7.83 -2.82 7.85
CA ASN A 67 8.91 -3.67 8.37
C ASN A 67 8.63 -4.08 9.84
N ASP A 68 9.42 -5.02 10.35
CA ASP A 68 9.25 -5.59 11.69
C ASP A 68 9.33 -4.56 12.84
N GLU A 69 9.94 -3.38 12.62
CA GLU A 69 10.03 -2.31 13.62
C GLU A 69 8.66 -1.68 13.89
N TRP A 70 7.71 -1.82 12.96
CA TRP A 70 6.33 -1.35 13.09
C TRP A 70 5.41 -2.38 13.74
N GLU A 71 5.85 -3.62 13.97
CA GLU A 71 4.99 -4.70 14.46
C GLU A 71 4.20 -4.31 15.73
N PRO A 72 4.78 -3.65 16.75
CA PRO A 72 4.01 -3.23 17.92
C PRO A 72 2.87 -2.26 17.59
N LYS A 73 3.06 -1.41 16.56
CA LYS A 73 2.05 -0.46 16.11
C LYS A 73 0.98 -1.14 15.26
N VAL A 74 1.37 -2.11 14.42
CA VAL A 74 0.45 -2.94 13.63
C VAL A 74 -0.48 -3.71 14.56
N THR A 75 0.06 -4.50 15.50
CA THR A 75 -0.73 -5.27 16.48
C THR A 75 -1.73 -4.39 17.21
N ALA A 76 -1.29 -3.22 17.71
CA ALA A 76 -2.18 -2.31 18.45
C ALA A 76 -3.34 -1.76 17.59
N ILE A 77 -3.14 -1.55 16.28
CA ILE A 77 -4.21 -1.13 15.38
C ILE A 77 -5.17 -2.30 15.13
N GLU A 78 -4.65 -3.48 14.83
CA GLU A 78 -5.44 -4.68 14.55
C GLU A 78 -6.32 -5.11 15.74
N GLU A 79 -5.85 -4.92 16.97
CA GLU A 79 -6.60 -5.22 18.19
C GLU A 79 -7.68 -4.17 18.52
N SER A 80 -7.50 -2.92 18.08
CA SER A 80 -8.36 -1.79 18.51
C SER A 80 -9.32 -1.28 17.45
N LYS A 81 -9.15 -1.64 16.18
CA LYS A 81 -9.91 -1.10 15.04
C LYS A 81 -10.39 -2.19 14.10
N ASP A 82 -11.56 -2.00 13.51
CA ASP A 82 -12.01 -2.83 12.38
C ASP A 82 -11.40 -2.31 11.07
N LEU A 83 -10.41 -3.04 10.56
CA LEU A 83 -9.71 -2.70 9.32
C LEU A 83 -10.62 -2.68 8.07
N LYS A 84 -11.82 -3.25 8.12
CA LYS A 84 -12.74 -3.26 6.97
C LYS A 84 -13.41 -1.92 6.73
N VAL A 85 -13.54 -1.11 7.79
CA VAL A 85 -14.24 0.19 7.79
C VAL A 85 -13.31 1.37 8.08
N MET A 86 -12.07 1.10 8.48
CA MET A 86 -11.06 2.12 8.72
C MET A 86 -10.72 2.87 7.43
N GLU A 87 -10.64 4.20 7.52
CA GLU A 87 -10.21 5.05 6.40
C GLU A 87 -8.68 5.04 6.27
N ILE A 88 -8.17 5.14 5.03
CA ILE A 88 -6.73 5.10 4.80
C ILE A 88 -6.03 6.33 5.39
N GLU A 89 -6.71 7.48 5.41
CA GLU A 89 -6.23 8.73 6.00
C GLU A 89 -6.08 8.62 7.52
N GLU A 90 -7.01 7.94 8.20
CA GLU A 90 -6.91 7.65 9.63
C GLU A 90 -5.67 6.79 9.92
N LEU A 91 -5.44 5.76 9.09
CA LEU A 91 -4.27 4.89 9.22
C LEU A 91 -2.98 5.69 9.03
N LEU A 92 -2.90 6.51 7.97
CA LEU A 92 -1.72 7.32 7.67
C LEU A 92 -1.39 8.28 8.80
N GLY A 93 -2.39 8.98 9.36
CA GLY A 93 -2.17 9.88 10.50
C GLY A 93 -1.61 9.15 11.72
N SER A 94 -2.15 7.95 12.00
CA SER A 94 -1.71 7.08 13.09
C SER A 94 -0.25 6.60 12.91
N LEU A 95 0.11 6.21 11.68
CA LEU A 95 1.46 5.75 11.34
C LEU A 95 2.48 6.90 11.36
N MET A 96 2.18 8.04 10.75
CA MET A 96 3.07 9.21 10.75
C MET A 96 3.33 9.74 12.17
N THR A 97 2.33 9.72 13.05
CA THR A 97 2.50 10.09 14.46
C THR A 97 3.45 9.14 15.18
N TYR A 98 3.41 7.85 14.85
CA TYR A 98 4.32 6.84 15.41
C TYR A 98 5.73 6.97 14.85
N GLU A 99 5.88 7.26 13.56
CA GLU A 99 7.16 7.54 12.89
C GLU A 99 7.97 8.62 13.64
N VAL A 100 7.32 9.74 13.97
CA VAL A 100 7.95 10.85 14.72
C VAL A 100 8.44 10.41 16.10
N LYS A 101 7.79 9.42 16.72
CA LYS A 101 8.22 8.87 18.03
C LYS A 101 9.38 7.88 17.87
N LEU A 102 9.37 7.07 16.81
CA LEU A 102 10.47 6.16 16.47
C LEU A 102 11.76 6.93 16.18
N ASN A 103 11.67 7.99 15.36
CA ASN A 103 12.83 8.81 14.97
C ASN A 103 13.42 9.66 16.12
N LYS A 104 12.77 9.69 17.28
CA LYS A 104 13.26 10.38 18.50
C LYS A 104 14.01 9.45 19.46
N LYS A 105 14.02 8.14 19.20
CA LYS A 105 14.88 7.19 19.90
C LYS A 105 16.27 7.19 19.30
#